data_AF-A0A2K5CSJ2-F1
#
_entry.id   AF-A0A2K5CSJ2-F1
#
_cell.length_a   1.000
_cell.length_b   1.000
_cell.length_c   1.000
_cell.angle_alpha   90.00
_cell.angle_beta   90.00
_cell.angle_gamma   90.00
#
_symmetry.space_group_name_H-M   'P 1'
#
loop_
_entity.id
_entity.type
_entity.pdbx_description
1 polymer ?
#
loop_
_entity_poly.entity_id
_entity_poly.type
_entity_poly.pdbx_seq_one_letter_code
_entity_poly.pdbx_strand_id
1 'polypeptide(L)'
;LLLLGISGEYHSTLQEAEVPIIDHQACEQLYNPIGNFLPALEPVIKEDKICAGDTQNMKDSCKGDSGGPLSCHIDGIWIQIGVVSWGLECGKSLPGVYTNVIYYQKWINAIISRANNLDFSDFLLPIVLLSLALLDLTLYRVGTVAEAVGCIQGWEENAWRFSPRGR
;
A
#
# COMPACT_ATOMS: atom_id res chain seq x y z
N LEU A 1 0.11 6.99 -18.46
CA LEU A 1 1.57 7.18 -18.30
C LEU A 1 2.22 5.82 -18.48
N LEU A 2 2.76 5.53 -19.67
CA LEU A 2 3.19 4.19 -20.01
C LEU A 2 4.63 4.19 -20.51
N LEU A 3 5.47 3.52 -19.72
CA LEU A 3 6.89 3.37 -19.91
C LEU A 3 7.16 2.59 -21.21
N LEU A 4 8.00 3.16 -22.06
CA LEU A 4 8.47 2.55 -23.30
C LEU A 4 9.84 1.97 -23.02
N GLY A 5 9.92 0.67 -22.74
CA GLY A 5 11.17 -0.08 -22.86
C GLY A 5 11.26 -0.71 -24.24
N ILE A 6 12.28 -0.40 -25.02
CA ILE A 6 12.67 -1.27 -26.14
C ILE A 6 13.43 -2.46 -25.56
N SER A 7 13.13 -3.66 -26.06
CA SER A 7 13.58 -4.95 -25.52
C SER A 7 15.03 -4.97 -25.03
N GLY A 8 15.24 -5.04 -23.71
CA GLY A 8 16.51 -5.47 -23.11
C GLY A 8 17.26 -4.44 -22.25
N GLU A 9 16.89 -3.16 -22.28
CA GLU A 9 17.50 -2.14 -21.43
C GLU A 9 16.45 -1.41 -20.59
N TYR A 10 16.69 -1.32 -19.28
CA TYR A 10 15.89 -0.51 -18.39
C TYR A 10 16.26 0.96 -18.60
N HIS A 11 15.29 1.80 -18.94
CA HIS A 11 15.51 3.24 -19.01
C HIS A 11 15.76 3.78 -17.59
N SER A 12 16.79 4.61 -17.44
CA SER A 12 17.12 5.28 -16.17
C SER A 12 16.23 6.49 -15.88
N THR A 13 15.42 6.90 -16.85
CA THR A 13 14.49 8.01 -16.78
C THR A 13 13.08 7.55 -17.08
N LEU A 14 12.11 8.15 -16.39
CA LEU A 14 10.68 7.89 -16.60
C LEU A 14 10.28 8.28 -18.03
N GLN A 15 9.57 7.38 -18.71
CA GLN A 15 9.04 7.57 -20.07
C GLN A 15 7.50 7.56 -20.06
N GLU A 16 6.89 8.13 -21.10
CA GLU A 16 5.45 8.06 -21.33
C GLU A 16 5.10 7.91 -22.82
N ALA A 17 4.00 7.23 -23.09
CA ALA A 17 3.42 7.09 -24.43
C ALA A 17 1.91 7.30 -24.40
N GLU A 18 1.41 7.96 -25.43
CA GLU A 18 0.00 7.95 -25.79
C GLU A 18 -0.27 6.73 -26.68
N VAL A 19 -1.26 5.93 -26.27
CA VAL A 19 -1.69 4.71 -26.97
C VAL A 19 -3.22 4.69 -27.06
N PRO A 20 -3.79 4.23 -28.17
CA PRO A 20 -5.24 4.10 -28.30
C PRO A 20 -5.76 2.91 -27.49
N ILE A 21 -6.98 3.06 -26.96
CA ILE A 21 -7.73 1.96 -26.39
C ILE A 21 -8.31 1.11 -27.53
N ILE A 22 -8.20 -0.20 -27.39
CA ILE A 22 -8.72 -1.15 -28.36
C ILE A 22 -9.97 -1.79 -27.77
N ASP A 23 -11.02 -1.89 -28.60
CA ASP A 23 -12.27 -2.54 -28.23
C ASP A 23 -12.01 -3.98 -27.73
N HIS A 24 -12.72 -4.37 -26.68
CA HIS A 24 -12.56 -5.65 -26.02
C HIS A 24 -12.75 -6.81 -27.00
N GLN A 25 -13.80 -6.77 -27.83
CA GLN A 25 -14.07 -7.82 -28.81
C GLN A 25 -12.99 -7.86 -29.90
N ALA A 26 -12.57 -6.70 -30.40
CA ALA A 26 -11.48 -6.62 -31.36
C ALA A 26 -10.17 -7.20 -30.77
N CYS A 27 -9.85 -6.89 -29.52
CA CYS A 27 -8.68 -7.44 -28.85
C CYS A 27 -8.76 -8.96 -28.68
N GLU A 28 -9.91 -9.49 -28.26
CA GLU A 28 -10.12 -10.94 -28.16
C GLU A 28 -9.98 -11.62 -29.53
N GLN A 29 -10.47 -11.01 -30.61
CA GLN A 29 -10.29 -11.56 -31.96
C GLN A 29 -8.82 -11.61 -32.40
N LEU A 30 -7.99 -10.66 -31.95
CA LEU A 30 -6.55 -10.67 -32.22
C LEU A 30 -5.84 -11.80 -31.47
N TYR A 31 -6.21 -12.04 -30.20
CA TYR A 31 -5.60 -13.07 -29.36
C TYR A 31 -6.17 -14.48 -29.57
N ASN A 32 -7.43 -14.57 -30.00
CA ASN A 32 -8.18 -15.80 -30.16
C ASN A 32 -8.97 -15.81 -31.49
N PRO A 33 -8.28 -15.83 -32.65
CA PRO A 33 -8.92 -15.68 -33.96
C PRO A 33 -9.89 -16.81 -34.31
N ILE A 34 -9.76 -17.97 -33.65
CA ILE A 34 -10.64 -19.13 -33.84
C ILE A 34 -11.75 -19.23 -32.78
N GLY A 35 -11.76 -18.34 -31.77
CA GLY A 35 -12.73 -18.37 -30.66
C GLY A 35 -14.18 -18.29 -31.14
N ASN A 36 -14.44 -17.51 -32.19
CA ASN A 36 -15.77 -17.41 -32.81
C ASN A 36 -16.24 -18.73 -33.45
N PHE A 37 -15.32 -19.59 -33.89
CA PHE A 37 -15.63 -20.88 -34.52
C PHE A 37 -15.70 -22.03 -33.52
N LEU A 38 -15.08 -21.87 -32.35
CA LEU A 38 -15.04 -22.87 -31.29
C LEU A 38 -15.56 -22.26 -29.98
N PRO A 39 -16.90 -22.20 -29.76
CA PRO A 39 -17.50 -21.56 -28.59
C PRO A 39 -17.14 -22.22 -27.24
N ALA A 40 -16.60 -23.45 -27.29
CA ALA A 40 -16.12 -24.15 -26.10
C ALA A 40 -14.73 -23.67 -25.64
N LEU A 41 -14.04 -22.85 -26.44
CA LEU A 41 -12.75 -22.28 -26.09
C LEU A 41 -12.93 -21.09 -25.16
N GLU A 42 -12.24 -21.08 -24.03
CA GLU A 42 -12.30 -19.94 -23.12
C GLU A 42 -11.73 -18.66 -23.77
N PRO A 43 -12.32 -17.48 -23.49
CA PRO A 43 -11.75 -16.22 -23.92
C PRO A 43 -10.37 -15.98 -23.31
N VAL A 44 -9.45 -15.44 -24.11
CA VAL A 44 -8.11 -15.06 -23.65
C VAL A 44 -8.18 -13.73 -22.92
N ILE A 45 -8.88 -12.77 -23.52
CA ILE A 45 -9.18 -11.45 -22.98
C ILE A 45 -10.53 -11.56 -22.26
N LYS A 46 -10.46 -11.66 -20.94
CA LYS A 46 -11.63 -11.69 -20.05
C LYS A 46 -12.07 -10.25 -19.71
N GLU A 47 -13.28 -10.10 -19.19
CA GLU A 47 -13.90 -8.78 -18.84
C GLU A 47 -13.06 -7.96 -17.84
N ASP A 48 -12.19 -8.62 -17.08
CA ASP A 48 -11.26 -8.00 -16.14
C ASP A 48 -10.02 -7.41 -16.83
N LYS A 49 -9.96 -7.43 -18.16
CA LYS A 49 -8.87 -6.91 -18.99
C LYS A 49 -9.33 -5.77 -19.90
N ILE A 50 -8.40 -4.88 -20.20
CA ILE A 50 -8.52 -3.82 -21.21
C ILE A 50 -7.27 -3.81 -22.07
N CYS A 51 -7.40 -3.59 -23.37
CA CYS A 51 -6.28 -3.59 -24.30
C CYS A 51 -5.97 -2.18 -24.78
N ALA A 52 -4.69 -1.87 -24.92
CA ALA A 52 -4.22 -0.61 -25.48
C ALA A 52 -2.87 -0.79 -26.17
N GLY A 53 -2.65 -0.06 -27.26
CA GLY A 53 -1.39 -0.14 -27.99
C GLY A 53 -1.51 0.50 -29.37
N ASP A 54 -0.41 1.08 -29.85
CA ASP A 54 -0.32 1.65 -31.19
C ASP A 54 0.66 0.82 -32.03
N THR A 55 0.10 -0.14 -32.78
CA THR A 55 0.88 -1.02 -33.64
C THR A 55 1.47 -0.30 -34.85
N GLN A 56 0.93 0.86 -35.23
CA GLN A 56 1.43 1.65 -36.36
C GLN A 56 2.69 2.43 -35.97
N ASN A 57 2.69 2.99 -34.76
CA ASN A 57 3.82 3.78 -34.23
C ASN A 57 4.71 2.99 -33.26
N MET A 58 4.49 1.68 -33.14
CA MET A 58 5.22 0.77 -32.25
C MET A 58 5.25 1.24 -30.78
N LYS A 59 4.15 1.82 -30.30
CA LYS A 59 4.02 2.27 -28.90
C LYS A 59 3.23 1.25 -28.09
N ASP A 60 3.83 0.76 -27.03
CA ASP A 60 3.22 -0.20 -26.12
C ASP A 60 3.95 -0.20 -24.77
N SER A 61 3.31 -0.76 -23.75
CA SER A 61 4.00 -1.27 -22.57
C SER A 61 5.03 -2.34 -22.93
N CYS A 62 6.08 -2.47 -22.12
CA CYS A 62 7.08 -3.52 -22.27
C CYS A 62 7.51 -4.12 -20.92
N LYS A 63 8.59 -4.89 -20.95
CA LYS A 63 9.18 -5.55 -19.79
C LYS A 63 9.64 -4.50 -18.79
N GLY A 64 9.20 -4.66 -17.54
CA GLY A 64 9.49 -3.73 -16.44
C GLY A 64 8.35 -2.76 -16.17
N ASP A 65 7.37 -2.67 -17.06
CA ASP A 65 6.29 -1.67 -16.93
C ASP A 65 5.07 -2.23 -16.18
N SER A 66 5.06 -3.53 -15.87
CA SER A 66 4.04 -4.20 -15.06
C SER A 66 3.74 -3.44 -13.78
N GLY A 67 2.45 -3.17 -13.52
CA GLY A 67 2.01 -2.34 -12.40
C GLY A 67 1.90 -0.84 -12.71
N GLY A 68 2.44 -0.38 -13.84
CA GLY A 68 2.33 1.01 -14.29
C GLY A 68 0.89 1.43 -14.67
N PRO A 69 0.58 2.73 -14.66
CA PRO A 69 -0.78 3.22 -14.86
C PRO A 69 -1.11 3.51 -16.35
N LEU A 70 -2.14 2.84 -16.87
CA LEU A 70 -2.86 3.32 -18.05
C LEU A 70 -3.86 4.38 -17.61
N SER A 71 -3.73 5.61 -18.13
CA SER A 71 -4.52 6.76 -17.68
C SER A 71 -5.08 7.52 -18.87
N CYS A 72 -6.33 7.98 -18.74
CA CYS A 72 -7.00 8.84 -19.70
C CYS A 72 -7.19 10.24 -19.11
N HIS A 73 -7.02 11.26 -19.93
CA HIS A 73 -7.31 12.64 -19.56
C HIS A 73 -8.73 12.98 -20.02
N ILE A 74 -9.65 13.13 -19.07
CA ILE A 74 -11.08 13.39 -19.32
C ILE A 74 -11.47 14.63 -18.52
N ASP A 75 -12.05 15.62 -19.18
CA ASP A 75 -12.54 16.86 -18.56
C ASP A 75 -11.52 17.58 -17.65
N GLY A 76 -10.24 17.56 -18.04
CA GLY A 76 -9.16 18.20 -17.28
C GLY A 76 -8.59 17.36 -16.13
N ILE A 77 -9.00 16.09 -16.01
CA ILE A 77 -8.60 15.21 -14.92
C ILE A 77 -7.99 13.93 -15.50
N TRP A 78 -6.88 13.48 -14.91
CA TRP A 78 -6.29 12.17 -15.20
C TRP A 78 -6.98 11.08 -14.41
N ILE A 79 -7.56 10.11 -15.12
CA ILE A 79 -8.26 8.96 -14.56
C ILE A 79 -7.48 7.70 -14.92
N GLN A 80 -7.08 6.93 -13.91
CA GLN A 80 -6.47 5.62 -14.14
C GLN A 80 -7.54 4.60 -14.50
N ILE A 81 -7.47 4.07 -15.72
CA ILE A 81 -8.43 3.09 -16.25
C ILE A 81 -7.84 1.68 -16.34
N GLY A 82 -6.51 1.56 -16.28
CA GLY A 82 -5.83 0.28 -16.37
C GLY A 82 -4.52 0.21 -15.59
N VAL A 83 -4.06 -1.02 -15.38
CA VAL A 83 -2.75 -1.34 -14.81
C VAL A 83 -2.03 -2.30 -15.75
N VAL A 84 -0.80 -1.98 -16.15
CA VAL A 84 -0.01 -2.85 -17.04
C VAL A 84 0.05 -4.26 -16.46
N SER A 85 -0.33 -5.25 -17.26
CA SER A 85 -0.37 -6.65 -16.82
C SER A 85 0.61 -7.49 -17.62
N TRP A 86 0.32 -7.71 -18.91
CA TRP A 86 1.11 -8.59 -19.75
C TRP A 86 0.98 -8.21 -21.24
N GLY A 87 1.90 -8.72 -22.03
CA GLY A 87 1.93 -8.60 -23.49
C GLY A 87 2.88 -9.65 -24.04
N LEU A 88 2.74 -10.01 -25.32
CA LEU A 88 3.60 -11.01 -25.96
C LEU A 88 4.85 -10.37 -26.56
N GLU A 89 4.70 -9.18 -27.13
CA GLU A 89 5.75 -8.40 -27.75
C GLU A 89 5.54 -6.92 -27.42
N CYS A 90 6.60 -6.13 -27.45
CA CYS A 90 6.50 -4.68 -27.19
C CYS A 90 6.35 -3.94 -28.51
N GLY A 91 5.22 -3.27 -28.71
CA GLY A 91 5.01 -2.34 -29.83
C GLY A 91 4.95 -3.01 -31.20
N LYS A 92 4.49 -4.27 -31.26
CA LYS A 92 4.42 -5.03 -32.52
C LYS A 92 2.98 -5.44 -32.85
N SER A 93 2.78 -6.72 -33.15
CA SER A 93 1.59 -7.25 -33.83
C SER A 93 0.34 -7.31 -32.94
N LEU A 94 0.54 -7.38 -31.62
CA LEU A 94 -0.53 -7.50 -30.63
C LEU A 94 -0.45 -6.35 -29.62
N PRO A 95 -1.58 -5.84 -29.15
CA PRO A 95 -1.60 -4.76 -28.16
C PRO A 95 -1.23 -5.24 -26.76
N GLY A 96 -0.75 -4.34 -25.92
CA GLY A 96 -0.58 -4.61 -24.50
C GLY A 96 -1.92 -4.89 -23.81
N VAL A 97 -1.89 -5.77 -22.82
CA VAL A 97 -3.04 -6.15 -22.00
C VAL A 97 -2.87 -5.62 -20.58
N TYR A 98 -3.90 -4.93 -20.13
CA TYR A 98 -3.95 -4.22 -18.87
C TYR A 98 -5.08 -4.81 -18.01
N THR A 99 -4.92 -4.76 -16.70
CA THR A 99 -6.02 -5.03 -15.77
C THR A 99 -7.02 -3.88 -15.85
N ASN A 100 -8.31 -4.18 -16.03
CA ASN A 100 -9.38 -3.19 -16.07
C ASN A 100 -9.69 -2.67 -14.66
N VAL A 101 -9.28 -1.45 -14.33
CA VAL A 101 -9.46 -0.87 -12.98
C VAL A 101 -10.95 -0.71 -12.65
N ILE A 102 -11.78 -0.41 -13.65
CA ILE A 102 -13.22 -0.21 -13.47
C ILE A 102 -13.89 -1.52 -13.04
N TYR A 103 -13.48 -2.65 -13.64
CA TYR A 103 -13.97 -3.98 -13.24
C TYR A 103 -13.72 -4.28 -11.76
N TYR A 104 -12.55 -3.88 -11.24
CA TYR A 104 -12.16 -4.10 -9.85
C TYR A 104 -12.59 -2.99 -8.87
N GLN A 105 -13.32 -1.97 -9.32
CA GLN A 105 -13.66 -0.80 -8.49
C GLN A 105 -14.32 -1.18 -7.16
N LYS A 106 -15.25 -2.14 -7.16
CA LYS A 106 -15.93 -2.61 -5.93
C LYS A 106 -14.94 -3.22 -4.94
N TRP A 107 -14.01 -4.03 -5.42
CA TRP A 107 -12.97 -4.65 -4.58
C TRP A 107 -12.02 -3.59 -4.03
N ILE A 108 -11.55 -2.67 -4.88
CA ILE A 108 -10.69 -1.55 -4.47
C ILE A 108 -11.36 -0.73 -3.35
N ASN A 109 -12.62 -0.34 -3.56
CA ASN A 109 -13.39 0.43 -2.57
C ASN A 109 -13.58 -0.36 -1.26
N ALA A 110 -13.79 -1.67 -1.33
CA ALA A 110 -13.91 -2.51 -0.13
C ALA A 110 -12.59 -2.56 0.66
N ILE A 111 -11.44 -2.66 -0.02
CA ILE A 111 -10.11 -2.64 0.63
C ILE A 111 -9.84 -1.29 1.27
N ILE A 112 -10.08 -0.18 0.55
CA ILE A 112 -9.92 1.18 1.08
C ILE A 112 -10.82 1.40 2.29
N SER A 113 -12.09 0.98 2.22
CA SER A 113 -13.03 1.13 3.33
C SER A 113 -12.60 0.35 4.57
N ARG A 114 -12.07 -0.87 4.40
CA ARG A 114 -11.52 -1.66 5.51
C ARG A 114 -10.31 -0.98 6.13
N ALA A 115 -9.41 -0.44 5.32
CA ALA A 115 -8.23 0.27 5.81
C ALA A 115 -8.62 1.53 6.60
N ASN A 116 -9.63 2.28 6.14
CA ASN A 116 -10.13 3.46 6.84
C ASN A 116 -10.87 3.14 8.15
N ASN A 117 -11.39 1.92 8.29
CA ASN A 117 -12.02 1.45 9.53
C ASN A 117 -11.01 0.92 10.57
N LEU A 118 -9.71 0.92 10.25
CA LEU A 118 -8.67 0.74 11.25
C LEU A 118 -8.48 2.10 11.94
N ASP A 119 -9.24 2.36 13.00
CA ASP A 119 -9.11 3.59 13.78
C ASP A 119 -7.77 3.54 14.53
N PHE A 120 -7.01 4.64 14.52
CA PHE A 120 -5.81 4.77 15.35
C PHE A 120 -6.13 4.52 16.83
N SER A 121 -7.39 4.71 17.26
CA SER A 121 -7.84 4.32 18.59
C SER A 121 -7.63 2.85 18.92
N ASP A 122 -7.71 1.95 17.92
CA ASP A 122 -7.55 0.50 18.12
C ASP A 122 -6.12 0.14 18.52
N PHE A 123 -5.14 1.00 18.20
CA PHE A 123 -3.77 0.86 18.66
C PHE A 123 -3.46 1.77 19.85
N LEU A 124 -4.02 2.98 19.90
CA LEU A 124 -3.75 3.95 20.96
C LEU A 124 -4.37 3.56 22.30
N LEU A 125 -5.58 3.00 22.33
CA LEU A 125 -6.21 2.52 23.58
C LEU A 125 -5.38 1.46 24.29
N PRO A 126 -4.98 0.34 23.64
CA PRO A 126 -4.15 -0.66 24.31
C PRO A 126 -2.77 -0.12 24.65
N ILE A 127 -2.17 0.76 23.84
CA ILE A 127 -0.88 1.39 24.17
C ILE A 127 -1.00 2.31 25.39
N VAL A 128 -2.06 3.13 25.48
CA VAL A 128 -2.33 4.02 26.62
C VAL A 128 -2.61 3.20 27.87
N LEU A 129 -3.46 2.17 27.78
CA LEU A 129 -3.75 1.28 28.90
C LEU A 129 -2.51 0.53 29.37
N LEU A 130 -1.65 0.05 28.46
CA LEU A 130 -0.39 -0.60 28.80
C LEU A 130 0.58 0.40 29.45
N SER A 131 0.66 1.63 28.93
CA SER A 131 1.52 2.67 29.51
C SER A 131 1.07 3.11 30.90
N LEU A 132 -0.24 3.22 31.13
CA LEU A 132 -0.82 3.49 32.46
C LEU A 132 -0.58 2.33 33.41
N ALA A 133 -0.78 1.07 32.98
CA ALA A 133 -0.50 -0.10 33.80
C ALA A 133 0.99 -0.23 34.17
N LEU A 134 1.90 0.11 33.25
CA LEU A 134 3.34 0.17 33.52
C LEU A 134 3.69 1.31 34.47
N LEU A 135 3.05 2.48 34.34
CA LEU A 135 3.21 3.60 35.29
C LEU A 135 2.71 3.21 36.69
N ASP A 136 1.56 2.57 36.81
CA ASP A 136 1.04 2.06 38.10
C ASP A 136 1.96 0.99 38.70
N LEU A 137 2.54 0.10 37.90
CA LEU A 137 3.55 -0.87 38.36
C LEU A 137 4.84 -0.19 38.84
N THR A 138 5.26 0.89 38.17
CA THR A 138 6.42 1.68 38.63
C THR A 138 6.13 2.47 39.89
N LEU A 139 4.93 3.05 40.03
CA LEU A 139 4.48 3.75 41.24
C LEU A 139 4.28 2.79 42.41
N TYR A 140 3.75 1.58 42.16
CA TYR A 140 3.65 0.52 43.15
C TYR A 140 5.05 0.07 43.61
N ARG A 141 6.00 -0.09 42.68
CA ARG A 141 7.41 -0.34 43.03
C ARG A 141 8.01 0.81 43.84
N VAL A 142 7.82 2.07 43.45
CA VAL A 142 8.31 3.23 44.19
C VAL A 142 7.64 3.35 45.57
N GLY A 143 6.37 2.97 45.71
CA GLY A 143 5.66 2.88 46.99
C GLY A 143 6.25 1.83 47.92
N THR A 144 6.53 0.63 47.41
CA THR A 144 7.22 -0.42 48.19
C THR A 144 8.68 -0.06 48.53
N VAL A 145 9.34 0.76 47.69
CA VAL A 145 10.68 1.30 47.99
C VAL A 145 10.59 2.44 49.00
N ALA A 146 9.56 3.30 48.96
CA ALA A 146 9.34 4.37 49.93
C ALA A 146 9.03 3.83 51.34
N GLU A 147 8.36 2.68 51.43
CA GLU A 147 8.21 1.94 52.70
C GLU A 147 9.53 1.25 53.14
N ALA A 148 10.48 1.04 52.23
CA ALA A 148 11.80 0.48 52.54
C ALA A 148 12.87 1.51 52.94
N VAL A 149 12.65 2.82 52.78
CA VAL A 149 13.60 3.87 53.23
C VAL A 149 13.27 4.41 54.65
N GLY A 150 12.25 3.87 55.32
CA GLY A 150 11.82 4.31 56.66
C GLY A 150 12.58 3.71 57.86
N CYS A 151 13.57 2.83 57.66
CA CYS A 151 14.24 2.10 58.74
C CYS A 151 15.77 2.24 58.75
N ILE A 152 16.31 3.47 58.78
CA ILE A 152 17.72 3.66 59.19
C ILE A 152 17.87 4.99 59.95
N GLN A 153 17.32 5.08 61.16
CA GLN A 153 17.81 6.05 62.17
C GLN A 153 17.25 5.70 63.56
N GLY A 154 18.04 4.94 64.33
CA GLY A 154 17.77 4.74 65.75
C GLY A 154 18.77 3.80 66.43
N TRP A 155 19.50 4.36 67.41
CA TRP A 155 20.36 3.76 68.46
C TRP A 155 21.87 3.70 68.12
N GLU A 156 22.83 4.20 68.93
CA GLU A 156 22.93 4.61 70.35
C GLU A 156 23.75 5.96 70.42
N GLU A 157 23.87 6.79 71.47
CA GLU A 157 24.17 6.57 72.88
C GLU A 157 23.84 7.82 73.74
N ASN A 158 23.66 7.57 75.04
CA ASN A 158 23.53 8.54 76.12
C ASN A 158 24.76 9.46 76.28
N ALA A 159 24.55 10.78 76.29
CA ALA A 159 25.52 11.73 76.86
C ALA A 159 24.84 12.96 77.51
N TRP A 160 24.65 12.86 78.82
CA TRP A 160 24.80 13.88 79.88
C TRP A 160 24.29 15.35 79.72
N ARG A 161 23.40 15.70 80.69
CA ARG A 161 23.31 16.94 81.52
C ARG A 161 22.51 18.19 81.04
N PHE A 162 21.46 18.49 81.83
CA PHE A 162 21.07 19.78 82.49
C PHE A 162 21.93 21.02 82.16
N SER A 163 21.44 22.27 82.00
CA SER A 163 20.23 23.02 82.44
C SER A 163 20.27 24.44 81.81
N PRO A 164 19.15 25.21 81.71
CA PRO A 164 19.16 26.59 81.21
C PRO A 164 19.32 27.66 82.32
N ARG A 165 20.29 28.59 82.17
CA ARG A 165 20.36 29.98 82.68
C ARG A 165 21.36 30.70 81.74
N GLY A 166 21.21 31.91 81.23
CA GLY A 166 20.53 33.11 81.69
C GLY A 166 21.59 34.22 81.79
N ARG A 167 21.49 35.25 80.94
CA ARG A 167 22.38 36.42 80.71
C ARG A 167 23.65 36.18 79.91
#